data_AF-A0A1M6N9J4-F1
#
_entry.id   AF-A0A1M6N9J4-F1
#
_cell.length_a   1.000
_cell.length_b   1.000
_cell.length_c   1.000
_cell.angle_alpha   90.00
_cell.angle_beta   90.00
_cell.angle_gamma   90.00
#
_symmetry.space_group_name_H-M   'P 1'
#
loop_
_entity.id
_entity.type
_entity.pdbx_description
1 polymer ?
#
loop_
_entity_poly.entity_id
_entity_poly.type
_entity_poly.pdbx_seq_one_letter_code
_entity_poly.pdbx_strand_id
1 'polypeptide(L)'
;MRILSRMPLYEYISKAPGEAGKSCRVCSKGFELRRPVDREALEACPLCKNPVKKVISRINTPKITKPLSVTDAKKAGFSVLERREDGNFERL
;
A
#
# COMPACT_ATOMS: atom_id res chain seq x y z
N MET A 1 18.82 -25.62 -8.49
CA MET A 1 18.21 -25.28 -7.20
C MET A 1 17.14 -24.22 -7.43
N ARG A 2 15.88 -24.62 -7.59
CA ARG A 2 14.77 -23.70 -7.91
C ARG A 2 14.06 -23.38 -6.61
N ILE A 3 14.58 -22.40 -5.87
CA ILE A 3 13.87 -21.86 -4.72
C ILE A 3 12.61 -21.22 -5.31
N LEU A 4 11.44 -21.79 -5.02
CA LEU A 4 10.16 -21.09 -5.14
C LEU A 4 10.13 -19.98 -4.07
N SER A 5 11.10 -19.07 -4.14
CA SER A 5 11.19 -17.94 -3.24
C SER A 5 10.03 -17.06 -3.62
N ARG A 6 9.11 -16.82 -2.67
CA ARG A 6 8.02 -15.87 -2.86
C ARG A 6 8.67 -14.61 -3.44
N MET A 7 8.20 -14.19 -4.61
CA MET A 7 8.68 -12.98 -5.29
C MET A 7 7.68 -11.85 -5.03
N PRO A 8 7.64 -11.28 -3.82
CA PRO A 8 6.78 -10.14 -3.55
C PRO A 8 7.17 -8.95 -4.43
N LEU A 9 6.20 -8.07 -4.61
CA LEU A 9 6.40 -6.77 -5.20
C LEU A 9 6.94 -5.82 -4.12
N TYR A 10 7.99 -5.07 -4.45
CA TYR A 10 8.53 -4.02 -3.60
C TYR A 10 8.55 -2.70 -4.36
N GLU A 11 8.31 -1.60 -3.65
CA GLU A 11 8.42 -0.24 -4.20
C GLU A 11 9.71 0.44 -3.74
N TYR A 12 10.32 1.18 -4.64
CA TYR A 12 11.51 1.98 -4.39
C TYR A 12 11.36 3.38 -4.98
N ILE A 13 11.98 4.36 -4.33
CA ILE A 13 12.07 5.75 -4.82
C ILE A 13 13.50 6.27 -4.65
N SER A 14 13.91 7.23 -5.49
CA SER A 14 15.17 7.97 -5.32
C SER A 14 15.27 8.56 -3.92
N LYS A 15 16.49 8.59 -3.35
CA LYS A 15 16.76 9.37 -2.13
C LYS A 15 16.71 10.89 -2.39
N ALA A 16 16.88 11.32 -3.64
CA ALA A 16 16.83 12.71 -4.10
C ALA A 16 15.85 12.85 -5.30
N PRO A 17 14.54 12.66 -5.09
CA PRO A 17 13.56 12.68 -6.17
C PRO A 17 13.39 14.11 -6.73
N GLY A 18 13.50 14.26 -8.06
CA GLY A 18 13.30 15.55 -8.74
C GLY A 18 14.58 16.40 -8.85
N GLU A 19 15.67 15.99 -8.20
CA GLU A 19 16.98 16.63 -8.38
C GLU A 19 17.64 16.16 -9.69
N ALA A 20 17.99 17.12 -10.55
CA ALA A 20 18.68 16.86 -11.81
C ALA A 20 20.05 16.19 -11.56
N GLY A 21 20.35 15.16 -12.34
CA GLY A 21 21.59 14.37 -12.19
C GLY A 21 21.58 13.35 -11.04
N LYS A 22 20.78 13.57 -9.99
CA LYS A 22 20.67 12.66 -8.83
C LYS A 22 19.47 11.71 -8.88
N SER A 23 18.60 11.86 -9.87
CA SER A 23 17.51 10.93 -10.14
C SER A 23 17.22 10.87 -11.65
N CYS A 24 16.72 9.71 -12.11
CA CYS A 24 16.18 9.60 -13.47
C CYS A 24 14.65 9.71 -13.43
N ARG A 25 14.03 9.87 -14.60
CA ARG A 25 12.58 9.98 -14.75
C ARG A 25 11.77 8.83 -14.11
N VAL A 26 12.39 7.65 -13.97
CA VAL A 26 11.77 6.46 -13.37
C VAL A 26 11.90 6.49 -11.85
N CYS A 27 13.13 6.54 -11.32
CA CYS A 27 13.32 6.49 -9.87
C CYS A 27 12.87 7.77 -9.14
N SER A 28 12.75 8.91 -9.84
CA SER A 28 12.19 10.13 -9.26
C SER A 28 10.71 10.01 -8.90
N LYS A 29 9.94 9.23 -9.69
CA LYS A 29 8.51 8.96 -9.44
C LYS A 29 8.27 7.74 -8.55
N GLY A 30 9.27 6.88 -8.45
CA GLY A 30 9.17 5.57 -7.82
C GLY A 30 8.85 4.48 -8.83
N PHE A 31 9.27 3.26 -8.51
CA PHE A 31 9.06 2.09 -9.35
C PHE A 31 8.87 0.83 -8.50
N GLU A 32 8.23 -0.15 -9.11
CA GLU A 32 7.97 -1.46 -8.52
C GLU A 32 8.94 -2.49 -9.07
N LEU A 33 9.34 -3.44 -8.23
CA LEU A 33 10.24 -4.52 -8.62
C LEU A 33 9.91 -5.79 -7.84
N ARG A 34 9.70 -6.90 -8.54
CA ARG A 34 9.58 -8.22 -7.92
C ARG A 34 10.95 -8.74 -7.56
N ARG A 35 11.18 -9.06 -6.28
CA ARG A 35 12.45 -9.65 -5.81
C ARG A 35 12.18 -10.76 -4.80
N PRO A 36 13.04 -11.79 -4.74
CA PRO A 36 13.01 -12.78 -3.67
C PRO A 36 13.06 -12.13 -2.30
N VAL A 37 12.36 -12.70 -1.32
CA VAL A 37 12.29 -12.17 0.06
C VAL A 37 13.63 -12.26 0.79
N ASP A 38 14.45 -13.26 0.46
CA ASP A 38 15.77 -13.53 1.01
C ASP A 38 16.85 -12.56 0.49
N ARG A 39 16.54 -11.75 -0.52
CA ARG A 39 17.50 -10.83 -1.13
C ARG A 39 17.47 -9.46 -0.43
N GLU A 40 18.65 -8.98 -0.03
CA GLU A 40 18.84 -7.66 0.58
C GLU A 40 18.23 -6.53 -0.24
N ALA A 41 17.78 -5.46 0.43
CA ALA A 41 17.13 -4.33 -0.20
C ALA A 41 17.99 -3.69 -1.29
N LEU A 42 17.34 -3.15 -2.33
CA LEU A 42 18.04 -2.46 -3.40
C LEU A 42 18.48 -1.06 -2.92
N GLU A 43 19.77 -0.76 -3.07
CA GLU A 43 20.35 0.54 -2.66
C GLU A 43 20.57 1.51 -3.83
N ALA A 44 20.68 1.00 -5.06
CA ALA A 44 20.95 1.78 -6.27
C ALA A 44 19.91 1.50 -7.37
N CYS A 45 19.49 2.55 -8.08
CA CYS A 45 18.58 2.43 -9.20
C CYS A 45 19.21 1.57 -10.32
N PRO A 46 18.52 0.56 -10.87
CA PRO A 46 19.10 -0.29 -11.91
C PRO A 46 19.41 0.47 -13.20
N LEU A 47 18.69 1.57 -13.46
CA LEU A 47 18.80 2.38 -14.68
C LEU A 47 19.87 3.47 -14.60
N CYS A 48 19.85 4.29 -13.54
CA CYS A 48 20.75 5.45 -13.43
C CYS A 48 21.79 5.34 -12.32
N LYS A 49 21.83 4.21 -11.59
CA LYS A 49 22.75 3.92 -10.49
C LYS A 49 22.71 4.86 -9.28
N ASN A 50 21.92 5.92 -9.33
CA ASN A 50 21.71 6.81 -8.20
C ASN A 50 21.04 6.10 -7.00
N PRO A 51 21.29 6.56 -5.77
CA PRO A 51 20.76 5.93 -4.56
C PRO A 51 19.23 5.91 -4.51
N VAL A 52 18.66 4.77 -4.14
CA VAL A 52 17.22 4.57 -3.90
C VAL A 52 16.98 4.08 -2.47
N LYS A 53 15.73 4.16 -2.03
CA LYS A 53 15.25 3.59 -0.77
C LYS A 53 13.96 2.82 -1.01
N LYS A 54 13.78 1.71 -0.30
CA LYS A 54 12.52 0.97 -0.25
C LYS A 54 11.45 1.83 0.43
N VAL A 55 10.23 1.80 -0.07
CA VAL A 55 9.07 2.47 0.53
C VAL A 55 7.97 1.46 0.83
N ILE A 56 7.12 1.82 1.78
CA ILE A 56 5.91 1.04 2.08
C ILE A 56 4.92 1.30 0.94
N SER A 57 4.42 0.22 0.35
CA SER A 57 3.44 0.29 -0.72
C SER A 57 2.19 1.03 -0.30
N ARG A 58 1.68 1.86 -1.21
CA ARG A 58 0.42 2.56 -0.98
C ARG A 58 -0.74 1.58 -1.13
N ILE A 59 -1.63 1.55 -0.16
CA ILE A 59 -2.89 0.82 -0.28
C ILE A 59 -3.92 1.78 -0.88
N ASN A 60 -4.56 1.36 -1.96
CA ASN A 60 -5.70 2.09 -2.50
C ASN A 60 -6.88 1.93 -1.55
N THR A 61 -7.08 2.89 -0.65
CA THR A 61 -8.27 2.96 0.19
C THR A 61 -9.31 3.78 -0.56
N PRO A 62 -10.42 3.18 -1.04
CA PRO A 62 -11.44 3.92 -1.77
C PRO A 62 -12.00 5.03 -0.86
N LYS A 63 -11.84 6.28 -1.29
CA LYS A 63 -12.34 7.46 -0.55
C LYS A 63 -13.84 7.66 -0.70
N ILE A 64 -14.42 7.11 -1.77
CA ILE A 64 -15.85 7.14 -2.05
C ILE A 64 -16.36 5.71 -1.82
N THR A 65 -16.82 5.45 -0.61
CA THR A 65 -17.53 4.22 -0.28
C THR A 65 -19.03 4.43 -0.45
N LYS A 66 -19.77 3.35 -0.69
CA LYS A 66 -21.23 3.38 -0.57
C LYS A 66 -21.58 3.95 0.83
N PRO A 67 -22.48 4.94 0.94
CA PRO A 67 -22.89 5.44 2.25
C PRO A 67 -23.46 4.30 3.09
N LEU A 68 -23.26 4.36 4.40
CA LEU A 68 -23.80 3.37 5.32
C LEU A 68 -25.32 3.26 5.13
N SER A 69 -25.81 2.03 4.90
CA SER A 69 -27.22 1.73 4.71
C SER A 69 -27.64 0.65 5.70
N VAL A 70 -28.40 1.04 6.72
CA VAL A 70 -28.92 0.13 7.75
C VAL A 70 -29.80 -0.96 7.11
N THR A 71 -30.61 -0.57 6.13
CA THR A 71 -31.48 -1.51 5.40
C THR A 71 -30.69 -2.58 4.68
N ASP A 72 -29.61 -2.21 3.98
CA ASP A 72 -28.77 -3.18 3.28
C ASP A 72 -27.99 -4.05 4.27
N ALA A 73 -27.52 -3.48 5.38
CA ALA A 73 -26.85 -4.23 6.44
C ALA A 73 -27.76 -5.32 7.03
N LYS A 74 -29.03 -4.98 7.36
CA LYS A 74 -30.01 -5.95 7.85
C LYS A 74 -30.34 -7.02 6.82
N LYS A 75 -30.54 -6.64 5.55
CA LYS A 75 -30.76 -7.60 4.44
C LYS A 75 -29.60 -8.57 4.26
N ALA A 76 -28.37 -8.11 4.47
CA ALA A 76 -27.17 -8.93 4.43
C ALA A 76 -26.93 -9.76 5.70
N GLY A 77 -27.84 -9.70 6.69
CA GLY A 77 -27.76 -10.48 7.93
C GLY A 77 -26.85 -9.88 8.99
N PHE A 78 -26.37 -8.65 8.82
CA PHE A 78 -25.58 -7.99 9.86
C PHE A 78 -26.45 -7.57 11.04
N SER A 79 -25.90 -7.72 12.25
CA SER A 79 -26.50 -7.14 13.46
C SER A 79 -26.13 -5.67 13.53
N VAL A 80 -27.14 -4.80 13.41
CA VAL A 80 -26.96 -3.34 13.49
C VAL A 80 -27.23 -2.91 14.92
N LEU A 81 -26.28 -2.18 15.51
CA LEU A 81 -26.38 -1.64 16.86
C LEU A 81 -26.33 -0.10 16.78
N GLU A 82 -27.15 0.55 17.59
CA GLU A 82 -27.14 2.00 17.77
C GLU A 82 -26.61 2.36 19.16
N ARG A 83 -25.70 3.33 19.19
CA ARG A 83 -25.14 3.84 20.45
C ARG A 83 -26.13 4.83 21.07
N ARG A 84 -26.51 4.57 22.31
CA ARG A 84 -27.36 5.44 23.15
C ARG A 84 -26.53 6.50 23.87
N GLU A 85 -27.21 7.51 24.42
CA GLU A 85 -26.60 8.65 25.12
C GLU A 85 -25.83 8.23 26.39
N ASP A 86 -26.29 7.16 27.05
CA ASP A 86 -25.65 6.52 28.20
C ASP A 86 -24.42 5.66 27.82
N GLY A 87 -24.11 5.56 26.51
CA GLY A 87 -23.00 4.77 25.99
C GLY A 87 -23.31 3.29 25.79
N ASN A 88 -24.52 2.84 26.09
CA ASN A 88 -24.96 1.49 25.81
C ASN A 88 -25.29 1.30 24.32
N PHE A 89 -25.28 0.05 23.86
CA PHE A 89 -25.60 -0.31 22.49
C PHE A 89 -26.88 -1.14 22.45
N GLU A 90 -27.86 -0.68 21.69
CA GLU A 90 -29.12 -1.39 21.49
C GLU A 90 -29.25 -1.86 20.05
N ARG A 91 -29.95 -2.99 19.86
CA ARG A 91 -30.14 -3.58 18.54
C ARG A 91 -31.23 -2.83 17.78
N LEU A 92 -30.90 -2.41 16.56
CA LEU A 92 -31.81 -1.75 15.61
C LEU A 92 -32.60 -2.76 14.78
#